data_AF-A0A7V2I6B4-F1
#
_entry.id   AF-A0A7V2I6B4-F1
#
_cell.length_a   1.000
_cell.length_b   1.000
_cell.length_c   1.000
_cell.angle_alpha   90.00
_cell.angle_beta   90.00
_cell.angle_gamma   90.00
#
_symmetry.space_group_name_H-M   'P 1'
#
loop_
_entity.id
_entity.type
_entity.pdbx_description
1 polymer ?
#
loop_
_entity_poly.entity_id
_entity_poly.type
_entity_poly.pdbx_seq_one_letter_code
_entity_poly.pdbx_strand_id
1 'polypeptide(L)'
;MTSREFAARLGPYVDGELPVADLAAAEAHCAACADCARARDAEREFRALLRRQPREVAPPELRAWIVAAVRRRSGRVARTLRLVPIGALVAVLVAVTLLLPGRQGPDLVGALVDKHIAYAQLDRPAELASVDRDEVGGVVPPAGRPARDRARLLGLRHPSGRRPPGASPSRPARRPQP
;
A
#
# COMPACT_ATOMS: atom_id res chain seq x y z
N MET A 1 17.72 2.84 -36.10
CA MET A 1 16.34 3.26 -35.77
C MET A 1 15.91 4.35 -36.74
N THR A 2 14.70 4.24 -37.27
CA THR A 2 14.10 5.26 -38.17
C THR A 2 13.34 6.34 -37.39
N SER A 3 13.05 7.50 -38.00
CA SER A 3 12.27 8.56 -37.34
C SER A 3 10.86 8.09 -36.92
N ARG A 4 10.22 7.22 -37.72
CA ARG A 4 8.92 6.63 -37.39
C ARG A 4 9.01 5.71 -36.18
N GLU A 5 10.04 4.86 -36.13
CA GLU A 5 10.30 4.00 -34.98
C GLU A 5 10.59 4.79 -33.72
N PHE A 6 11.35 5.89 -33.82
CA PHE A 6 11.60 6.77 -32.70
C PHE A 6 10.33 7.43 -32.18
N ALA A 7 9.51 7.98 -33.08
CA ALA A 7 8.25 8.61 -32.72
C ALA A 7 7.32 7.64 -31.95
N ALA A 8 7.25 6.37 -32.36
CA ALA A 8 6.48 5.35 -31.67
C ALA A 8 7.04 4.98 -30.27
N ARG A 9 8.33 5.22 -30.04
CA ARG A 9 9.05 4.91 -28.79
C ARG A 9 9.37 6.14 -27.95
N LEU A 10 8.88 7.33 -28.34
CA LEU A 10 9.23 8.59 -27.70
C LEU A 10 8.84 8.63 -26.22
N GLY A 11 7.63 8.17 -25.88
CA GLY A 11 7.16 8.09 -24.50
C GLY A 11 8.07 7.23 -23.61
N PRO A 12 8.23 5.92 -23.92
CA PRO A 12 9.14 5.03 -23.22
C PRO A 12 10.58 5.53 -23.16
N TYR A 13 11.08 6.18 -24.21
CA TYR A 13 12.41 6.81 -24.21
C TYR A 13 12.50 7.90 -23.15
N VAL A 14 11.51 8.79 -23.06
CA VAL A 14 11.53 9.90 -22.08
C VAL A 14 11.24 9.39 -20.65
N ASP A 15 10.51 8.29 -20.49
CA ASP A 15 10.28 7.63 -19.19
C ASP A 15 11.49 6.81 -18.70
N GLY A 16 12.47 6.55 -19.58
CA GLY A 16 13.63 5.71 -19.25
C GLY A 16 13.31 4.21 -19.23
N GLU A 17 12.25 3.80 -19.93
CA GLU A 17 11.74 2.43 -19.96
C GLU A 17 12.25 1.61 -21.15
N LEU A 18 13.04 2.22 -22.05
CA LEU A 18 13.62 1.49 -23.16
C LEU A 18 14.73 0.53 -22.71
N PRO A 19 14.80 -0.69 -23.29
CA PRO A 19 15.94 -1.57 -23.14
C PRO A 19 17.24 -0.87 -23.53
N VAL A 20 18.36 -1.25 -22.92
CA VAL A 20 19.68 -0.61 -23.12
C VAL A 20 20.07 -0.53 -24.60
N ALA A 21 19.80 -1.58 -25.39
CA ALA A 21 20.09 -1.60 -26.83
C ALA A 21 19.25 -0.57 -27.60
N ASP A 22 17.97 -0.43 -27.27
CA ASP A 22 17.07 0.54 -27.90
C ASP A 22 17.37 1.97 -27.47
N LEU A 23 17.80 2.17 -26.21
CA LEU A 23 18.21 3.47 -25.69
C LEU A 23 19.41 4.02 -26.47
N ALA A 24 20.46 3.20 -26.68
CA ALA A 24 21.63 3.61 -27.43
C ALA A 24 21.28 3.96 -28.90
N ALA A 25 20.42 3.15 -29.53
CA ALA A 25 19.93 3.45 -30.87
C ALA A 25 19.10 4.76 -30.92
N ALA A 26 18.32 5.02 -29.88
CA ALA A 26 17.53 6.24 -29.72
C ALA A 26 18.39 7.49 -29.56
N GLU A 27 19.43 7.42 -28.73
CA GLU A 27 20.39 8.49 -28.52
C GLU A 27 21.17 8.81 -29.80
N ALA A 28 21.69 7.78 -30.48
CA ALA A 28 22.40 7.94 -31.74
C ALA A 28 21.53 8.61 -32.82
N HIS A 29 20.25 8.22 -32.91
CA HIS A 29 19.33 8.86 -33.84
C HIS A 29 19.02 10.32 -33.47
N CYS A 30 18.79 10.63 -32.19
CA CYS A 30 18.58 12.01 -31.75
C CYS A 30 19.80 12.89 -32.03
N ALA A 31 21.01 12.35 -31.96
CA ALA A 31 22.22 13.07 -32.32
C ALA A 31 22.31 13.38 -33.83
N ALA A 32 21.75 12.51 -34.66
CA ALA A 32 21.77 12.66 -36.13
C ALA A 32 20.53 13.38 -36.71
N CYS A 33 19.41 13.43 -35.99
CA CYS A 33 18.12 13.91 -36.49
C CYS A 33 17.59 15.07 -35.62
N ALA A 34 17.68 16.30 -36.14
CA ALA A 34 17.25 17.50 -35.44
C ALA A 34 15.75 17.52 -35.10
N ASP A 35 14.89 16.95 -35.97
CA ASP A 35 13.45 16.89 -35.72
C ASP A 35 13.11 15.98 -34.54
N CYS A 36 13.78 14.84 -34.45
CA CYS A 36 13.60 13.90 -33.34
C CYS A 36 14.19 14.45 -32.04
N ALA A 37 15.31 15.19 -32.10
CA ALA A 37 15.84 15.91 -30.95
C ALA A 37 14.84 16.95 -30.42
N ARG A 38 14.24 17.76 -31.31
CA ARG A 38 13.20 18.73 -30.93
C ARG A 38 11.97 18.05 -30.33
N ALA A 39 11.50 16.95 -30.91
CA ALA A 39 10.36 16.19 -30.38
C ALA A 39 10.65 15.64 -28.96
N ARG A 40 11.85 15.11 -28.74
CA ARG A 40 12.32 14.68 -27.41
C ARG A 40 12.32 15.81 -26.40
N ASP A 41 12.85 16.97 -26.78
CA ASP A 41 12.99 18.09 -25.86
C ASP A 41 11.61 18.69 -25.52
N ALA A 42 10.71 18.79 -26.50
CA ALA A 42 9.33 19.19 -26.30
C ALA A 42 8.57 18.24 -25.34
N GLU A 43 8.72 16.92 -25.51
CA GLU A 43 8.11 15.93 -24.61
C GLU A 43 8.65 16.05 -23.18
N ARG A 44 9.98 16.23 -23.04
CA ARG A 44 10.62 16.44 -21.72
C ARG A 44 10.13 17.71 -21.04
N GLU A 45 10.03 18.80 -21.78
CA GLU A 45 9.51 20.07 -21.30
C GLU A 45 8.04 19.96 -20.88
N PHE A 46 7.20 19.37 -21.72
CA PHE A 46 5.80 19.12 -21.42
C PHE A 46 5.63 18.34 -20.10
N ARG A 47 6.36 17.23 -19.93
CA ARG A 47 6.35 16.47 -18.68
C ARG A 47 6.88 17.27 -17.49
N ALA A 48 7.86 18.15 -17.70
CA ALA A 48 8.35 19.04 -16.64
C ALA A 48 7.27 20.04 -16.20
N LEU A 49 6.47 20.57 -17.12
CA LEU A 49 5.34 21.44 -16.81
C LEU A 49 4.26 20.69 -16.02
N LEU A 50 3.92 19.46 -16.42
CA LEU A 50 2.97 18.63 -15.67
C LEU A 50 3.44 18.36 -14.23
N ARG A 51 4.75 18.14 -14.02
CA ARG A 51 5.31 17.93 -12.68
C ARG A 51 5.26 19.17 -11.77
N ARG A 52 5.10 20.37 -12.35
CA ARG A 52 4.97 21.64 -11.59
C ARG A 52 3.54 21.92 -11.14
N GLN A 53 2.56 21.14 -11.61
CA GLN A 53 1.18 21.30 -11.19
C GLN A 53 1.06 21.08 -9.67
N PRO A 54 0.10 21.75 -9.00
CA PRO A 54 -0.15 21.55 -7.59
C PRO A 54 -0.34 20.06 -7.30
N ARG A 55 0.55 19.51 -6.47
CA ARG A 55 0.43 18.13 -6.01
C ARG A 55 -0.50 18.12 -4.82
N GLU A 56 -1.53 17.28 -4.90
CA GLU A 56 -2.36 17.00 -3.76
C GLU A 56 -1.51 16.36 -2.65
N VAL A 57 -1.50 17.01 -1.48
CA VAL A 57 -0.74 16.52 -0.34
C VAL A 57 -1.51 15.35 0.26
N ALA A 58 -0.89 14.17 0.25
CA ALA A 58 -1.49 13.00 0.89
C ALA A 58 -1.84 13.30 2.36
N PRO A 59 -3.06 12.97 2.83
CA PRO A 59 -3.44 13.16 4.22
C PRO A 59 -2.44 12.51 5.18
N PRO A 60 -2.12 13.15 6.31
CA PRO A 60 -1.12 12.64 7.24
C PRO A 60 -1.49 11.24 7.76
N GLU A 61 -2.78 10.92 7.87
CA GLU A 61 -3.30 9.61 8.25
C GLU A 61 -2.92 8.53 7.23
N LEU A 62 -3.05 8.83 5.92
CA LEU A 62 -2.68 7.91 4.85
C LEU A 62 -1.17 7.65 4.85
N ARG A 63 -0.36 8.70 4.99
CA ARG A 63 1.10 8.58 5.12
C ARG A 63 1.46 7.69 6.32
N ALA A 64 0.85 7.93 7.48
CA ALA A 64 1.08 7.13 8.68
C ALA A 64 0.70 5.66 8.47
N TRP A 65 -0.43 5.40 7.82
CA TRP A 65 -0.89 4.06 7.48
C TRP A 65 0.09 3.33 6.54
N ILE A 66 0.52 3.98 5.44
CA ILE A 66 1.49 3.42 4.49
C ILE A 66 2.81 3.10 5.20
N VAL A 67 3.36 4.05 5.96
CA VAL A 67 4.63 3.85 6.69
C VAL A 67 4.51 2.70 7.68
N ALA A 68 3.39 2.59 8.41
CA ALA A 68 3.15 1.48 9.32
C ALA A 68 3.02 0.13 8.58
N ALA A 69 2.34 0.10 7.43
CA ALA A 69 2.22 -1.08 6.59
C ALA A 69 3.60 -1.56 6.08
N VAL A 70 4.43 -0.65 5.57
CA VAL A 70 5.79 -0.94 5.10
C VAL A 70 6.66 -1.46 6.24
N ARG A 71 6.65 -0.80 7.41
CA ARG A 71 7.41 -1.25 8.60
C ARG A 71 6.98 -2.64 9.09
N ARG A 72 5.68 -2.94 9.06
CA ARG A 72 5.17 -4.29 9.43
C ARG A 72 5.62 -5.37 8.46
N ARG A 73 5.83 -5.04 7.18
CA ARG A 73 6.34 -5.98 6.17
C ARG A 73 7.85 -6.20 6.32
N SER A 74 8.62 -5.13 6.49
CA SER A 74 10.08 -5.22 6.66
C SER A 74 10.49 -5.85 8.01
N GLY A 75 9.77 -5.51 9.09
CA GLY A 75 10.03 -6.05 10.42
C GLY A 75 9.75 -7.54 10.55
N ARG A 76 8.84 -8.11 9.75
CA ARG A 76 8.57 -9.56 9.74
C ARG A 76 9.77 -10.36 9.22
N VAL A 77 10.36 -9.93 8.10
CA VAL A 77 11.54 -10.57 7.51
C VAL A 77 12.76 -10.45 8.43
N ALA A 78 12.96 -9.28 9.04
CA ALA A 78 14.07 -9.06 9.97
C ALA A 78 13.90 -9.85 11.28
N ARG A 79 12.67 -10.01 11.80
CA ARG A 79 12.41 -10.81 13.02
C ARG A 79 12.58 -12.31 12.76
N THR A 80 12.08 -12.83 11.64
CA THR A 80 12.22 -14.26 11.34
C THR A 80 13.69 -14.65 11.17
N LEU A 81 14.51 -13.80 10.54
CA LEU A 81 15.96 -14.04 10.41
C LEU A 81 16.72 -13.88 11.73
N ARG A 82 16.28 -13.00 12.64
CA ARG A 82 16.90 -12.82 13.96
C ARG A 82 16.53 -13.88 15.00
N LEU A 83 15.41 -14.57 14.80
CA LEU A 83 14.94 -15.61 15.72
C LEU A 83 15.48 -17.00 15.38
N VAL A 84 16.17 -17.17 14.25
CA VAL A 84 16.95 -18.39 14.00
C VAL A 84 18.26 -18.23 14.76
N PRO A 85 18.51 -18.98 15.85
CA PRO A 85 19.82 -18.97 16.47
C PRO A 85 20.81 -19.47 15.41
N ILE A 86 21.89 -18.73 15.19
CA ILE A 86 22.90 -19.04 14.17
C ILE A 86 23.33 -20.53 14.26
N GLY A 87 23.39 -21.07 15.49
CA GLY A 87 23.67 -22.48 15.74
C GLY A 87 22.65 -23.47 15.16
N ALA A 88 21.35 -23.17 15.14
CA ALA A 88 20.35 -24.04 14.54
C ALA A 88 20.44 -24.04 13.01
N LEU A 89 20.74 -22.90 12.38
CA LEU A 89 20.96 -22.83 10.94
C LEU A 89 22.18 -23.66 10.53
N VAL A 90 23.28 -23.52 11.27
CA VAL A 90 24.52 -24.28 11.03
C VAL A 90 24.30 -25.77 11.29
N ALA A 91 23.62 -26.15 12.38
CA ALA A 91 23.32 -27.55 12.68
C ALA A 91 22.41 -28.20 11.63
N VAL A 92 21.38 -27.49 11.14
CA VAL A 92 20.52 -27.97 10.05
C VAL A 92 21.32 -28.07 8.75
N LEU A 93 22.16 -27.08 8.42
CA LEU A 93 22.99 -27.12 7.21
C LEU A 93 23.97 -28.29 7.24
N VAL A 94 24.65 -28.51 8.36
CA VAL A 94 25.60 -29.62 8.59
C VAL A 94 24.88 -30.97 8.57
N ALA A 95 23.71 -31.08 9.20
CA ALA A 95 22.89 -32.29 9.13
C ALA A 95 22.41 -32.56 7.70
N VAL A 96 21.97 -31.54 6.97
CA VAL A 96 21.52 -31.69 5.58
C VAL A 96 22.67 -32.09 4.66
N THR A 97 23.86 -31.51 4.81
CA THR A 97 25.03 -31.87 3.97
C THR A 97 25.58 -33.25 4.30
N LEU A 98 25.54 -33.68 5.56
CA LEU A 98 26.03 -35.00 5.98
C LEU A 98 25.01 -36.13 5.76
N LEU A 99 23.71 -35.86 5.88
CA LEU A 99 22.65 -36.88 5.78
C LEU A 99 22.01 -36.99 4.38
N LEU A 100 22.28 -36.10 3.43
CA LEU A 100 21.77 -36.22 2.05
C LEU A 100 22.89 -36.61 1.07
N PRO A 101 23.18 -37.90 0.87
CA PRO A 101 23.95 -38.32 -0.29
C PRO A 101 23.10 -38.11 -1.55
N GLY A 102 23.58 -37.26 -2.46
CA GLY A 102 23.14 -37.30 -3.86
C GLY A 102 21.84 -36.55 -4.24
N ARG A 103 21.38 -35.54 -3.49
CA ARG A 103 20.33 -34.65 -4.03
C ARG A 103 20.94 -33.60 -4.96
N GLN A 104 21.15 -33.98 -6.21
CA GLN A 104 21.15 -33.01 -7.30
C GLN A 104 19.82 -32.26 -7.22
N GLY A 105 19.86 -30.94 -7.04
CA GLY A 105 18.66 -30.13 -6.89
C GLY A 105 17.73 -30.31 -8.10
N PRO A 106 16.41 -30.20 -7.91
CA PRO A 106 15.49 -30.23 -9.04
C PRO A 106 15.92 -29.14 -10.04
N ASP A 107 15.98 -29.50 -11.32
CA ASP A 107 16.34 -28.57 -12.39
C ASP A 107 15.33 -27.41 -12.41
N LEU A 108 15.71 -26.33 -11.74
CA LEU A 108 14.89 -25.14 -11.57
C LEU A 108 14.56 -24.53 -12.94
N VAL A 109 15.47 -24.66 -13.91
CA VAL A 109 15.26 -24.20 -15.27
C VAL A 109 14.16 -25.04 -15.93
N GLY A 110 14.24 -26.37 -15.82
CA GLY A 110 13.18 -27.27 -16.27
C GLY A 110 11.82 -26.98 -15.63
N ALA A 111 11.78 -26.78 -14.31
CA ALA A 111 10.54 -26.46 -13.60
C ALA A 111 9.95 -25.08 -13.97
N LEU A 112 10.81 -24.11 -14.33
CA LEU A 112 10.38 -22.80 -14.78
C LEU A 112 9.87 -22.83 -16.23
N VAL A 113 10.55 -23.60 -17.09
CA VAL A 113 10.15 -23.84 -18.48
C VAL A 113 8.82 -24.59 -18.53
N ASP A 114 8.63 -25.63 -17.72
CA ASP A 114 7.36 -26.36 -17.63
C ASP A 114 6.20 -25.45 -17.22
N LYS A 115 6.42 -24.55 -16.25
CA LYS A 115 5.38 -23.56 -15.90
C LYS A 115 5.11 -22.59 -17.04
N HIS A 116 6.14 -22.13 -17.73
CA HIS A 116 5.95 -21.21 -18.85
C HIS A 116 5.20 -21.86 -20.01
N ILE A 117 5.50 -23.12 -20.34
CA ILE A 117 4.77 -23.92 -21.34
C ILE A 117 3.32 -24.12 -20.91
N ALA A 118 3.08 -24.46 -19.64
CA ALA A 118 1.72 -24.62 -19.10
C ALA A 118 0.91 -23.30 -19.16
N TYR A 119 1.53 -22.14 -18.90
CA TYR A 119 0.88 -20.84 -19.04
C TYR A 119 0.64 -20.45 -20.50
N ALA A 120 1.53 -20.81 -21.42
CA ALA A 120 1.41 -20.51 -22.84
C ALA A 120 0.32 -21.35 -23.54
N GLN A 121 -0.04 -22.52 -22.98
CA GLN A 121 -1.13 -23.37 -23.49
C GLN A 121 -2.50 -23.03 -22.91
N LEU A 122 -2.60 -22.10 -21.97
CA LEU A 122 -3.89 -21.56 -21.55
C LEU A 122 -4.39 -20.60 -22.63
N ASP A 123 -5.37 -21.06 -23.41
CA ASP A 123 -5.91 -20.34 -24.57
C ASP A 123 -6.53 -18.95 -24.27
N ARG A 124 -6.76 -18.59 -22.99
CA ARG A 124 -7.14 -17.24 -22.52
C ARG A 124 -7.00 -17.08 -20.99
N PRO A 125 -5.93 -16.48 -20.44
CA PRO A 125 -5.87 -16.24 -18.99
C PRO A 125 -5.58 -14.78 -18.64
N ALA A 126 -6.25 -13.79 -19.25
CA ALA A 126 -6.35 -12.41 -18.71
C ALA A 126 -7.34 -11.49 -19.46
N GLU A 127 -8.43 -12.00 -20.04
CA GLU A 127 -9.54 -11.09 -20.39
C GLU A 127 -10.33 -10.76 -19.11
N LEU A 128 -9.75 -9.94 -18.25
CA LEU A 128 -10.53 -9.13 -17.31
C LEU A 128 -11.15 -8.01 -18.13
N ALA A 129 -12.26 -8.32 -18.80
CA ALA A 129 -13.18 -7.28 -19.23
C ALA A 129 -13.67 -6.59 -17.96
N SER A 130 -13.17 -5.38 -17.70
CA SER A 130 -13.79 -4.44 -16.77
C SER A 130 -15.19 -4.13 -17.31
N VAL A 131 -16.16 -4.93 -16.91
CA VAL A 131 -17.59 -4.67 -17.11
C VAL A 131 -18.17 -4.42 -15.74
N ASP A 132 -17.91 -3.21 -15.23
CA ASP A 132 -18.98 -2.33 -14.78
C ASP A 132 -18.41 -0.93 -14.54
N ARG A 133 -18.88 0.06 -15.31
CA ARG A 133 -18.44 1.46 -15.21
C ARG A 133 -19.48 2.34 -14.50
N ASP A 134 -20.62 1.76 -14.08
CA ASP A 134 -21.77 2.49 -13.56
C ASP A 134 -21.93 2.46 -12.02
N GLU A 135 -21.06 1.75 -11.28
CA GLU A 135 -21.09 1.77 -9.80
C GLU A 135 -20.34 2.96 -9.14
N VAL A 136 -20.03 4.04 -9.88
CA VAL A 136 -19.37 5.24 -9.29
C VAL A 136 -20.40 6.30 -8.83
N GLY A 137 -21.70 6.06 -8.97
CA GLY A 137 -22.75 7.04 -8.63
C GLY A 137 -23.35 6.95 -7.22
N GLY A 138 -23.01 5.93 -6.42
CA GLY A 138 -23.79 5.56 -5.24
C GLY A 138 -23.09 5.70 -3.90
N VAL A 139 -22.59 6.89 -3.53
CA VAL A 139 -22.29 7.15 -2.11
C VAL A 139 -23.61 7.27 -1.36
N VAL A 140 -24.13 6.14 -0.88
CA VAL A 140 -25.17 6.12 0.15
C VAL A 140 -24.46 6.45 1.47
N PRO A 141 -24.72 7.59 2.12
CA PRO A 141 -24.21 7.83 3.45
C PRO A 141 -24.83 6.80 4.41
N PRO A 142 -24.07 6.23 5.34
CA PRO A 142 -24.63 5.30 6.31
C PRO A 142 -25.74 6.00 7.11
N ALA A 143 -26.92 5.41 7.09
CA ALA A 143 -28.07 5.86 7.87
C ALA A 143 -27.64 6.12 9.32
N GLY A 144 -27.86 7.35 9.78
CA GLY A 144 -27.57 7.77 11.14
C GLY A 144 -28.24 6.81 12.14
N ARG A 145 -27.43 6.21 13.02
CA ARG A 145 -27.96 5.50 14.19
C ARG A 145 -28.78 6.47 15.03
N PRO A 146 -29.97 6.08 15.53
CA PRO A 146 -30.77 6.94 16.38
C PRO A 146 -29.99 7.35 17.63
N ALA A 147 -30.03 8.65 17.92
CA ALA A 147 -29.40 9.29 19.05
C ALA A 147 -30.11 8.93 20.38
N ARG A 148 -29.91 7.71 20.86
CA ARG A 148 -30.17 7.34 22.26
C ARG A 148 -28.99 6.45 22.68
N ASP A 149 -28.27 6.85 23.72
CA ASP A 149 -27.09 6.17 24.33
C ASP A 149 -25.67 6.67 24.01
N ARG A 150 -25.49 7.93 23.62
CA ARG A 150 -24.15 8.58 23.66
C ARG A 150 -23.74 9.14 25.04
N ALA A 151 -24.63 9.13 26.04
CA ALA A 151 -24.32 9.68 27.36
C ALA A 151 -23.58 8.70 28.32
N ARG A 152 -23.36 7.43 27.94
CA ARG A 152 -22.74 6.42 28.84
C ARG A 152 -21.29 6.04 28.53
N LEU A 153 -20.71 6.56 27.45
CA LEU A 153 -19.33 6.21 27.01
C LEU A 153 -18.29 7.33 27.23
N LEU A 154 -18.73 8.52 27.64
CA LEU A 154 -17.84 9.53 28.21
C LEU A 154 -17.82 9.30 29.70
N GLY A 155 -16.80 8.59 30.19
CA GLY A 155 -16.57 8.25 31.60
C GLY A 155 -16.39 9.46 32.52
N LEU A 156 -17.41 10.30 32.64
CA LEU A 156 -17.56 11.31 33.65
C LEU A 156 -18.19 10.64 34.86
N ARG A 157 -17.33 10.40 35.85
CA ARG A 157 -17.73 10.02 37.21
C ARG A 157 -18.84 10.94 37.68
N HIS A 158 -19.96 10.36 38.07
CA HIS A 158 -20.94 11.03 38.93
C HIS A 158 -20.23 11.35 40.27
N PRO A 159 -20.13 12.62 40.70
CA PRO A 159 -19.81 12.90 42.08
C PRO A 159 -21.01 12.47 42.94
N SER A 160 -20.71 11.52 43.81
CA SER A 160 -21.48 11.14 44.98
C SER A 160 -21.94 12.35 45.78
N GLY A 161 -23.10 12.19 46.42
CA GLY A 161 -23.75 13.21 47.22
C GLY A 161 -22.85 13.89 48.24
N ARG A 162 -23.12 15.18 48.43
CA ARG A 162 -22.85 15.88 49.68
C ARG A 162 -24.16 16.42 50.22
N ARG A 163 -24.52 15.90 51.39
CA ARG A 163 -25.46 16.50 52.34
C ARG A 163 -25.03 17.96 52.60
N PRO A 164 -25.95 18.94 52.58
CA PRO A 164 -25.71 20.22 53.23
C PRO A 164 -25.77 20.05 54.76
N PRO A 165 -24.89 20.71 55.53
CA PRO A 165 -24.96 20.74 56.98
C PRO A 165 -25.94 21.81 57.47
N GLY A 166 -26.80 21.42 58.41
CA GLY A 166 -27.25 22.25 59.53
C GLY A 166 -28.07 23.51 59.25
N ALA A 167 -29.40 23.40 59.40
CA ALA A 167 -30.21 24.44 60.03
C ALA A 167 -31.18 23.78 61.03
N SER A 168 -31.20 24.35 62.23
CA SER A 168 -31.69 23.83 63.51
C SER A 168 -33.17 23.40 63.60
N PRO A 169 -33.51 22.59 64.62
CA PRO A 169 -34.86 22.10 64.86
C PRO A 169 -35.77 23.13 65.53
N SER A 170 -36.89 23.47 64.90
CA SER A 170 -38.03 24.13 65.53
C SER A 170 -39.05 23.09 66.04
N ARG A 171 -38.88 22.75 67.32
CA ARG A 171 -39.88 22.50 68.38
C ARG A 171 -41.30 22.05 67.95
N PRO A 172 -41.79 20.88 68.43
CA PRO A 172 -43.19 20.48 68.27
C PRO A 172 -44.09 21.22 69.28
N ALA A 173 -45.13 21.87 68.77
CA ALA A 173 -46.28 22.31 69.56
C ALA A 173 -47.22 21.13 69.83
N ARG A 174 -47.87 21.19 70.99
CA ARG A 174 -48.57 20.11 71.68
C ARG A 174 -49.80 19.58 70.94
N ARG A 175 -50.13 18.33 71.29
CA ARG A 175 -51.39 17.62 71.06
C ARG A 175 -52.65 18.42 71.48
N PRO A 176 -53.82 18.05 70.94
CA PRO A 176 -55.12 18.54 71.40
C PRO A 176 -55.66 17.79 72.63
N GLN A 177 -56.49 18.51 73.40
CA GLN A 177 -57.65 18.07 74.22
C GLN A 177 -57.40 17.26 75.52
N PRO A 178 -58.35 17.22 76.49
CA PRO A 178 -59.82 17.45 76.44
C PRO A 178 -60.30 18.89 76.60
#